data_AF-A0AAE5WV25-F1
#
_entry.id   AF-A0AAE5WV25-F1
#
_cell.length_a   1.000
_cell.length_b   1.000
_cell.length_c   1.000
_cell.angle_alpha   90.00
_cell.angle_beta   90.00
_cell.angle_gamma   90.00
#
_symmetry.space_group_name_H-M   'P 1'
#
loop_
_entity.id
_entity.type
_entity.pdbx_description
1 polymer ?
#
loop_
_entity_poly.entity_id
_entity_poly.type
_entity_poly.pdbx_seq_one_letter_code
_entity_poly.pdbx_strand_id
1 'polypeptide(L)' 'MRLVPFHYAGPNDPLVFINPEHVVAVRPFPNCTYIYVCVLQKDGGPSYYPVRETVDDVVKRLSGS' A
#
# COMPACT_ATOMS: atom_id res chain seq x y z
N MET A 1 -5.56 7.78 -14.84
CA MET A 1 -5.23 7.56 -13.42
C MET A 1 -6.02 6.37 -12.90
N ARG A 2 -5.36 5.27 -12.53
CA ARG A 2 -5.97 4.05 -11.97
C ARG A 2 -5.78 4.07 -10.45
N LEU A 3 -6.84 3.85 -9.69
CA LEU A 3 -6.78 3.68 -8.24
C LEU A 3 -7.08 2.23 -7.90
N VAL A 4 -6.24 1.60 -7.07
CA VAL A 4 -6.38 0.22 -6.66
C VAL A 4 -6.80 0.17 -5.18
N PRO A 5 -7.94 -0.44 -4.85
CA PRO A 5 -8.39 -0.55 -3.46
C PRO A 5 -7.64 -1.64 -2.70
N PHE A 6 -7.34 -1.37 -1.44
CA PHE A 6 -6.78 -2.31 -0.47
C PHE A 6 -7.45 -2.16 0.89
N HIS A 7 -7.44 -3.23 1.67
CA HIS A 7 -7.95 -3.26 3.03
C HIS A 7 -6.87 -2.76 4.00
N TYR A 8 -7.10 -1.63 4.68
CA TYR A 8 -6.12 -1.07 5.61
C TYR A 8 -5.94 -1.98 6.83
N ALA A 9 -4.69 -2.23 7.21
CA ALA A 9 -4.35 -3.04 8.37
C ALA A 9 -4.47 -2.25 9.69
N GLY A 10 -5.65 -1.69 9.93
CA GLY A 10 -6.03 -0.99 11.15
C GLY A 10 -7.43 -1.36 11.63
N PRO A 11 -7.95 -0.67 12.66
CA PRO A 11 -9.29 -0.90 13.18
C PRO A 11 -10.35 -0.68 12.11
N ASN A 12 -11.43 -1.47 12.15
CA ASN A 12 -12.62 -1.34 11.29
C ASN A 12 -12.39 -1.56 9.78
N ASP A 13 -11.20 -2.01 9.38
CA ASP A 13 -10.89 -2.45 8.01
C ASP A 13 -11.31 -1.47 6.88
N PRO A 14 -10.93 -0.18 6.94
CA PRO A 14 -11.31 0.77 5.91
C PRO A 14 -10.58 0.49 4.59
N LEU A 15 -11.19 0.88 3.47
CA LEU A 15 -10.54 0.84 2.17
C LEU A 15 -9.60 2.03 1.97
N VAL A 16 -8.39 1.75 1.50
CA VAL A 16 -7.43 2.76 1.00
C VAL A 16 -7.25 2.58 -0.50
N PHE A 17 -7.18 3.70 -1.22
CA PHE A 17 -7.03 3.71 -2.67
C PHE A 17 -5.62 4.16 -3.02
N ILE A 18 -4.85 3.29 -3.66
CA ILE A 18 -3.45 3.53 -4.01
C ILE A 18 -3.33 3.79 -5.52
N ASN A 19 -2.63 4.86 -5.90
CA ASN A 19 -2.18 5.06 -7.27
C ASN A 19 -0.89 4.25 -7.50
N PRO A 20 -0.87 3.22 -8.39
CA PRO A 20 0.32 2.43 -8.67
C PRO A 20 1.52 3.25 -9.15
N GLU A 21 1.28 4.36 -9.85
CA GLU A 21 2.33 5.26 -10.36
C GLU A 21 3.12 5.95 -9.24
N HIS A 22 2.56 6.01 -8.03
CA HIS A 22 3.22 6.59 -6.87
C HIS A 22 3.92 5.53 -5.99
N VAL A 23 3.75 4.24 -6.27
CA VAL A 23 4.32 3.17 -5.44
C VAL A 23 5.82 3.03 -5.72
N VAL A 24 6.62 3.08 -4.66
CA VAL A 24 8.09 2.98 -4.74
C VAL A 24 8.56 1.59 -4.33
N ALA A 25 7.89 0.98 -3.36
CA ALA A 25 8.23 -0.36 -2.87
C ALA A 25 7.02 -1.03 -2.20
N VAL A 26 7.01 -2.36 -2.20
CA VAL A 26 6.09 -3.18 -1.42
C VAL A 26 6.92 -4.11 -0.54
N ARG A 27 6.60 -4.18 0.75
CA ARG A 27 7.37 -5.00 1.70
C ARG A 27 6.45 -5.79 2.63
N PRO A 28 6.67 -7.10 2.81
CA PRO A 28 5.94 -7.87 3.82
C PRO A 28 6.36 -7.45 5.24
N PHE A 29 5.41 -7.46 6.16
CA PHE A 29 5.57 -7.23 7.60
C PHE A 29 4.81 -8.34 8.36
N PRO A 30 5.12 -8.66 9.63
CA PRO A 30 4.61 -9.87 10.28
C PRO A 30 3.09 -10.12 10.21
N ASN A 31 2.26 -9.07 10.14
CA ASN A 31 0.80 -9.19 10.09
C ASN A 31 0.14 -8.39 8.95
N CYS A 32 0.91 -7.81 8.03
CA CYS A 32 0.41 -6.95 6.96
C CYS A 32 1.47 -6.71 5.89
N THR A 33 1.09 -6.06 4.80
CA THR A 33 2.00 -5.63 3.75
C THR A 33 2.09 -4.11 3.74
N TYR A 34 3.30 -3.55 3.69
CA TYR A 34 3.49 -2.10 3.58
C TYR A 34 3.64 -1.72 2.11
N ILE A 35 2.83 -0.76 1.66
CA ILE A 35 2.95 -0.11 0.35
C ILE A 35 3.59 1.26 0.56
N TYR A 36 4.83 1.43 0.11
CA TYR A 36 5.54 2.72 0.19
C TYR A 36 5.21 3.57 -1.02
N VAL A 37 4.94 4.87 -0.80
CA VAL A 37 4.62 5.83 -1.87
C VAL A 37 5.63 6.97 -1.93
N CYS A 38 5.73 7.63 -3.08
CA CYS A 38 6.72 8.69 -3.38
C CYS A 38 6.46 10.04 -2.70
N VAL A 39 5.54 10.11 -1.73
CA VAL A 39 5.21 11.31 -0.96
C VAL A 39 5.90 11.23 0.40
N LEU A 40 6.53 12.31 0.85
CA LEU A 40 7.10 12.39 2.19
C LEU A 40 6.03 12.76 3.21
N GLN A 41 6.17 12.23 4.42
CA GLN A 41 5.42 12.69 5.58
C GLN A 41 5.90 14.08 6.01
N LYS A 42 5.14 14.74 6.89
CA LYS A 42 5.48 16.12 7.36
C LYS A 42 6.85 16.22 8.03
N ASP A 43 7.31 15.12 8.63
CA ASP A 43 8.62 14.99 9.28
C ASP A 43 9.74 14.56 8.31
N GLY A 44 9.45 14.43 7.01
CA GLY A 44 10.39 13.94 6.01
C GLY A 44 10.52 12.41 5.99
N GLY A 45 9.75 11.69 6.80
CA GLY A 45 9.72 10.23 6.81
C GLY A 45 9.07 9.63 5.56
N PRO A 46 9.33 8.35 5.25
CA PRO A 46 8.67 7.66 4.15
C PRO A 46 7.17 7.53 4.41
N SER A 47 6.33 7.83 3.42
CA SER A 47 4.91 7.51 3.51
C SER A 47 4.67 6.06 3.10
N TYR A 48 3.89 5.35 3.91
CA TYR A 48 3.50 3.98 3.62
C TYR A 48 2.08 3.71 4.09
N TYR A 49 1.44 2.73 3.45
CA TYR A 49 0.10 2.25 3.79
C TYR A 49 0.18 0.77 4.15
N PRO A 50 -0.02 0.40 5.42
CA PRO A 50 -0.15 -0.99 5.83
C PRO A 50 -1.51 -1.56 5.35
N VAL A 51 -1.47 -2.67 4.64
CA VAL A 51 -2.65 -3.35 4.06
C VAL A 51 -2.71 -4.83 4.48
N ARG A 52 -3.91 -5.41 4.49
CA ARG A 52 -4.14 -6.79 4.93
C ARG A 52 -3.77 -7.82 3.87
N GLU A 53 -3.79 -7.43 2.60
CA GLU A 53 -3.41 -8.28 1.48
C GLU A 53 -1.97 -8.79 1.61
N THR A 54 -1.75 -9.98 1.08
CA THR A 54 -0.40 -10.56 1.00
C THR A 54 0.46 -9.75 0.03
N VAL A 55 1.79 -9.84 0.16
CA VAL A 55 2.71 -9.17 -0.77
C VAL A 55 2.44 -9.56 -2.22
N ASP A 56 2.14 -10.83 -2.49
CA ASP A 56 1.85 -11.32 -3.83
C ASP A 56 0.55 -10.74 -4.39
N ASP A 57 -0.51 -10.68 -3.57
CA ASP A 57 -1.78 -10.05 -3.96
C ASP A 57 -1.60 -8.56 -4.26
N VAL A 58 -0.83 -7.87 -3.42
CA VAL A 58 -0.53 -6.44 -3.61
C VAL A 58 0.22 -6.20 -4.91
N VAL A 59 1.31 -6.94 -5.15
CA VAL A 59 2.12 -6.81 -6.36
C VAL A 59 1.29 -7.12 -7.61
N LYS A 60 0.47 -8.18 -7.58
CA LYS A 60 -0.42 -8.54 -8.69
C LYS A 60 -1.41 -7.41 -9.02
N ARG A 61 -2.13 -6.91 -8.01
CA ARG A 61 -3.14 -5.85 -8.20
C ARG A 61 -2.54 -4.52 -8.66
N LEU A 62 -1.35 -4.16 -8.17
CA LEU A 62 -0.64 -2.94 -8.56
C LEU A 62 -0.06 -3.02 -9.97
N SER A 63 0.49 -4.18 -10.37
CA SER A 63 1.07 -4.40 -11.70
C SER A 63 0.01 -4.57 -12.80
N GLY A 64 -1.24 -4.89 -12.42
CA GLY A 64 -2.30 -5.18 -13.38
C GLY A 64 -2.19 -6.56 -14.04
N SER A 65 -1.48 -7.48 -13.39
CA SER A 65 -1.22 -8.85 -13.85
C SER A 65 -2.26 -9.86 -13.35
#